data_AF-A0A1A8LIT6-F1
#
_entry.id   AF-A0A1A8LIT6-F1
#
_cell.length_a   1.000
_cell.length_b   1.000
_cell.length_c   1.000
_cell.angle_alpha   90.00
_cell.angle_beta   90.00
_cell.angle_gamma   90.00
#
_symmetry.space_group_name_H-M   'P 1'
#
loop_
_entity.id
_entity.type
_entity.pdbx_description
1 polymer ?
#
loop_
_entity_poly.entity_id
_entity_poly.type
_entity_poly.pdbx_seq_one_letter_code
_entity_poly.pdbx_strand_id
1 'polypeptide(L)'
;LRPAVMRNEVSYFSAHTHGCVPGVPPQTLRIKVISAHNLPKPQGSGAKGEVIDPYVVLELHGVPADCAEQRTRTAAQNQDDPLFDETFEFQVNMPELALLRFVVLDDDYIGDDFIGQYSVAFECLQPGYRNVPLLGMAGDPLPHTSLFVHVAITNRRGGGKAQRRGLSVRRVGRRGRE
;
A
#
# COMPACT_ATOMS: atom_id res chain seq x y z
N LEU A 1 4.80 21.62 -2.01
CA LEU A 1 5.00 22.43 -3.25
C LEU A 1 4.32 21.68 -4.38
N ARG A 2 3.70 22.35 -5.36
CA ARG A 2 3.09 21.68 -6.52
C ARG A 2 4.15 21.03 -7.43
N PRO A 3 3.83 19.90 -8.11
CA PRO A 3 4.70 19.26 -9.11
C PRO A 3 5.22 20.25 -10.15
N ALA A 4 6.43 20.03 -10.67
CA ALA A 4 7.03 20.93 -11.66
C ALA A 4 6.17 21.02 -12.93
N VAL A 5 5.55 19.91 -13.35
CA VAL A 5 4.63 19.84 -14.50
C VAL A 5 3.40 20.74 -14.36
N MET A 6 3.05 21.20 -13.15
CA MET A 6 1.95 22.14 -12.89
C MET A 6 2.42 23.59 -12.69
N ARG A 7 3.74 23.84 -12.72
CA ARG A 7 4.34 25.16 -12.49
C ARG A 7 5.02 25.73 -13.73
N ASN A 8 5.41 24.87 -14.68
CA ASN A 8 6.08 25.29 -15.89
C ASN A 8 5.10 25.97 -16.86
N GLU A 9 5.54 27.05 -17.51
CA GLU A 9 4.76 27.79 -18.52
C GLU A 9 4.40 26.93 -19.74
N VAL A 10 5.28 25.98 -20.09
CA VAL A 10 5.04 24.99 -21.13
C VAL A 10 5.00 23.61 -20.47
N SER A 11 3.82 22.99 -20.48
CA SER A 11 3.59 21.66 -19.92
C SER A 11 2.60 20.87 -20.77
N TYR A 12 2.85 19.56 -20.90
CA TYR A 12 1.93 18.61 -21.52
C TYR A 12 0.92 18.03 -20.51
N PHE A 13 0.92 18.52 -19.27
CA PHE A 13 0.02 18.05 -18.23
C PHE A 13 -1.43 18.46 -18.50
N SER A 14 -2.35 17.52 -18.30
CA SER A 14 -3.78 17.75 -18.20
C SER A 14 -4.33 17.01 -16.98
N ALA A 15 -5.28 17.63 -16.26
CA ALA A 15 -5.96 16.95 -15.15
C ALA A 15 -6.76 15.72 -15.62
N HIS A 16 -7.10 15.66 -16.90
CA HIS A 16 -7.81 14.54 -17.53
C HIS A 16 -6.85 13.62 -18.31
N THR A 17 -5.57 13.59 -17.94
CA THR A 17 -4.62 12.71 -18.60
C THR A 17 -5.01 11.23 -18.40
N HIS A 18 -5.13 10.51 -19.52
CA HIS A 18 -5.46 9.09 -19.59
C HIS A 18 -4.26 8.18 -19.89
N GLY A 19 -3.02 8.69 -19.76
CA GLY A 19 -1.81 7.95 -20.08
C GLY A 19 -0.52 8.59 -19.55
N CYS A 20 0.63 8.22 -20.13
CA CYS A 20 1.91 8.75 -19.67
C CYS A 20 2.10 10.23 -20.04
N VAL A 21 2.60 11.03 -19.12
CA VAL A 21 2.96 12.44 -19.37
C VAL A 21 4.42 12.53 -19.81
N PRO A 22 4.74 13.22 -20.93
CA PRO A 22 6.11 13.45 -21.35
C PRO A 22 6.97 14.04 -20.23
N GLY A 23 8.15 13.46 -20.00
CA GLY A 23 9.08 13.89 -18.96
C GLY A 23 8.84 13.28 -17.58
N VAL A 24 7.74 12.56 -17.37
CA VAL A 24 7.50 11.82 -16.11
C VAL A 24 7.60 10.32 -16.35
N PRO A 25 8.56 9.63 -15.70
CA PRO A 25 8.71 8.19 -15.86
C PRO A 25 7.62 7.44 -15.09
N PRO A 26 6.83 6.57 -15.74
CA PRO A 26 5.89 5.72 -15.03
C PRO A 26 6.60 4.73 -14.11
N GLN A 27 5.96 4.45 -12.98
CA GLN A 27 6.44 3.52 -11.96
C GLN A 27 5.44 2.39 -11.75
N THR A 28 5.93 1.26 -11.28
CA THR A 28 5.12 0.13 -10.87
C THR A 28 5.20 0.03 -9.35
N LEU A 29 4.03 0.09 -8.71
CA LEU A 29 3.85 -0.07 -7.29
C LEU A 29 3.36 -1.49 -7.01
N ARG A 30 4.10 -2.23 -6.18
CA ARG A 30 3.68 -3.53 -5.70
C ARG A 30 3.53 -3.49 -4.19
N ILE A 31 2.32 -3.76 -3.72
CA ILE A 31 1.97 -3.80 -2.29
C ILE A 31 1.61 -5.23 -1.94
N LYS A 32 2.30 -5.81 -0.97
CA LYS A 32 1.83 -7.02 -0.30
C LYS A 32 1.18 -6.63 1.01
N VAL A 33 -0.12 -6.90 1.15
CA VAL A 33 -0.84 -6.79 2.41
C VAL A 33 -0.66 -8.11 3.15
N ILE A 34 0.06 -8.10 4.27
CA ILE A 34 0.47 -9.32 4.96
C ILE A 34 -0.52 -9.63 6.08
N SER A 35 -0.62 -8.75 7.08
CA SER A 35 -1.50 -8.91 8.24
C SER A 35 -2.00 -7.57 8.77
N ALA A 36 -2.97 -7.60 9.68
CA ALA A 36 -3.28 -6.47 10.56
C ALA A 36 -3.04 -6.84 12.02
N HIS A 37 -2.98 -5.82 12.88
CA HIS A 37 -2.78 -5.95 14.32
C HIS A 37 -3.76 -5.05 15.08
N ASN A 38 -4.36 -5.59 16.14
CA ASN A 38 -5.25 -4.90 17.08
C ASN A 38 -6.36 -4.08 16.39
N LEU A 39 -7.08 -4.68 15.44
CA LEU A 39 -8.21 -4.02 14.79
C LEU A 39 -9.36 -3.82 15.79
N PRO A 40 -9.86 -2.59 15.97
CA PRO A 40 -11.01 -2.35 16.82
C PRO A 40 -12.30 -2.84 16.14
N LYS A 41 -13.31 -3.13 16.95
CA LYS A 41 -14.66 -3.32 16.42
C LYS A 41 -15.20 -2.00 15.86
N PRO A 42 -15.87 -2.02 14.70
CA PRO A 42 -16.54 -0.83 14.16
C PRO A 42 -17.54 -0.22 15.15
N GLN A 43 -17.64 1.10 15.19
CA GLN A 43 -18.60 1.81 16.06
C GLN A 43 -20.02 1.63 15.54
N GLY A 44 -20.96 1.25 16.42
CA GLY A 44 -22.38 1.06 16.04
C GLY A 44 -22.79 -0.38 15.76
N SER A 45 -21.85 -1.34 15.82
CA SER A 45 -22.03 -2.79 15.68
C SER A 45 -22.79 -3.46 16.84
N GLY A 46 -23.58 -2.71 17.62
CA GLY A 46 -24.14 -3.07 18.94
C GLY A 46 -25.10 -4.27 19.01
N ALA A 47 -25.23 -5.06 17.95
CA ALA A 47 -26.07 -6.26 17.93
C ALA A 47 -25.49 -7.44 17.11
N LYS A 48 -24.30 -7.32 16.50
CA LYS A 48 -23.79 -8.29 15.53
C LYS A 48 -22.36 -8.70 15.86
N GLY A 49 -22.13 -10.02 15.99
CA GLY A 49 -20.81 -10.65 15.97
C GLY A 49 -19.85 -10.24 17.10
N GLU A 50 -19.37 -11.22 17.89
CA GLU A 50 -18.20 -10.94 18.73
C GLU A 50 -16.90 -10.81 17.92
N VAL A 51 -16.89 -11.22 16.67
CA VAL A 51 -15.72 -11.35 15.82
C VAL A 51 -15.91 -10.50 14.56
N ILE A 52 -14.82 -9.85 14.13
CA ILE A 52 -14.76 -9.07 12.90
C ILE A 52 -14.24 -9.94 11.74
N ASP A 53 -14.65 -9.59 10.53
CA ASP A 53 -14.35 -10.25 9.25
C ASP A 53 -13.57 -9.27 8.38
N PRO A 54 -12.33 -8.92 8.76
CA PRO A 54 -11.66 -7.80 8.15
C PRO A 54 -11.19 -8.13 6.74
N TYR A 55 -11.25 -7.13 5.87
CA TYR A 55 -10.55 -7.09 4.58
C TYR A 55 -9.96 -5.70 4.32
N VAL A 56 -8.98 -5.64 3.42
CA VAL A 56 -8.28 -4.38 3.09
C VAL A 56 -8.56 -4.00 1.64
N VAL A 57 -9.02 -2.77 1.44
CA VAL A 57 -9.11 -2.11 0.14
C VAL A 57 -7.88 -1.23 -0.05
N LEU A 58 -7.23 -1.39 -1.19
CA LEU A 58 -6.18 -0.52 -1.69
C LEU A 58 -6.75 0.35 -2.80
N GLU A 59 -6.85 1.64 -2.53
CA GLU A 59 -7.28 2.65 -3.50
C GLU A 59 -6.07 3.47 -3.94
N LEU A 60 -5.78 3.47 -5.24
CA LEU A 60 -4.85 4.41 -5.84
C LEU A 60 -5.65 5.59 -6.37
N HIS A 61 -5.34 6.79 -5.88
CA HIS A 61 -5.92 8.05 -6.29
C HIS A 61 -4.88 8.87 -7.07
N GLY A 62 -5.33 9.71 -8.00
CA GLY A 62 -4.43 10.58 -8.77
C GLY A 62 -5.08 11.09 -10.04
N VAL A 63 -4.32 11.13 -11.13
CA VAL A 63 -4.91 11.35 -12.46
C VAL A 63 -5.82 10.18 -12.84
N PRO A 64 -6.84 10.36 -13.70
CA PRO A 64 -7.77 9.28 -14.06
C PRO A 64 -7.10 8.01 -14.57
N ALA A 65 -5.93 8.12 -15.22
CA ALA A 65 -5.15 6.97 -15.69
C ALA A 65 -4.58 6.07 -14.57
N ASP A 66 -4.42 6.62 -13.36
CA ASP A 66 -3.81 5.95 -12.21
C ASP A 66 -4.88 5.44 -11.23
N CYS A 67 -6.11 5.96 -11.31
CA CYS A 67 -7.18 5.59 -10.40
C CYS A 67 -7.53 4.11 -10.51
N ALA A 68 -7.39 3.38 -9.40
CA ALA A 68 -7.66 1.95 -9.35
C ALA A 68 -8.02 1.53 -7.92
N GLU A 69 -8.82 0.49 -7.81
CA GLU A 69 -9.24 -0.09 -6.53
C GLU A 69 -9.08 -1.62 -6.59
N GLN A 70 -8.46 -2.20 -5.56
CA GLN A 70 -8.31 -3.65 -5.39
C GLN A 70 -8.54 -3.99 -3.92
N ARG A 71 -9.16 -5.14 -3.63
CA ARG A 71 -9.37 -5.62 -2.25
C ARG A 71 -8.73 -6.98 -2.01
N THR A 72 -8.33 -7.23 -0.77
CA THR A 72 -8.04 -8.58 -0.29
C THR A 72 -9.31 -9.40 -0.21
N ARG A 73 -9.13 -10.72 -0.09
CA ARG A 73 -10.12 -11.59 0.50
C ARG A 73 -10.32 -11.21 1.96
N THR A 74 -11.49 -11.56 2.45
CA THR A 74 -11.84 -11.48 3.86
C THR A 74 -10.98 -12.48 4.63
N ALA A 75 -10.32 -11.99 5.69
CA ALA A 75 -9.48 -12.84 6.52
C ALA A 75 -10.32 -13.93 7.18
N ALA A 76 -9.73 -15.11 7.38
CA ALA A 76 -10.42 -16.18 8.08
C ALA A 76 -10.67 -15.79 9.55
N GLN A 77 -11.91 -16.02 9.99
CA GLN A 77 -12.35 -15.95 11.38
C GLN A 77 -11.33 -16.63 12.31
N ASN A 78 -11.06 -16.03 13.48
CA ASN A 78 -10.31 -16.57 14.64
C ASN A 78 -8.89 -16.02 14.92
N GLN A 79 -8.54 -14.79 14.53
CA GLN A 79 -7.21 -14.23 14.89
C GLN A 79 -7.31 -12.77 15.34
N ASP A 80 -6.73 -12.48 16.51
CA ASP A 80 -6.46 -11.10 16.96
C ASP A 80 -5.57 -10.32 15.94
N ASP A 81 -4.85 -11.08 15.11
CA ASP A 81 -3.98 -10.61 14.03
C ASP A 81 -4.38 -11.27 12.69
N PRO A 82 -5.34 -10.71 11.93
CA PRO A 82 -5.80 -11.31 10.67
C PRO A 82 -4.68 -11.35 9.63
N LEU A 83 -4.55 -12.49 8.94
CA LEU A 83 -3.59 -12.71 7.86
C LEU A 83 -4.29 -12.64 6.49
N PHE A 84 -3.75 -11.81 5.60
CA PHE A 84 -4.18 -11.67 4.21
C PHE A 84 -3.18 -12.34 3.25
N ASP A 85 -1.90 -12.00 3.39
CA ASP A 85 -0.78 -12.45 2.55
C ASP A 85 -0.95 -12.25 1.02
N GLU A 86 -1.70 -11.22 0.60
CA GLU A 86 -2.02 -10.96 -0.81
C GLU A 86 -1.17 -9.84 -1.42
N THR A 87 -0.84 -9.96 -2.71
CA THR A 87 0.00 -8.99 -3.43
C THR A 87 -0.76 -8.35 -4.57
N PHE A 88 -0.69 -7.02 -4.62
CA PHE A 88 -1.34 -6.18 -5.62
C PHE A 88 -0.29 -5.38 -6.38
N GLU A 89 -0.57 -5.11 -7.66
CA GLU A 89 0.27 -4.29 -8.52
C GLU A 89 -0.54 -3.16 -9.14
N PHE A 90 0.05 -1.96 -9.16
CA PHE A 90 -0.52 -0.77 -9.75
C PHE A 90 0.49 -0.12 -10.70
N GLN A 91 -0.01 0.38 -11.82
CA GLN A 91 0.78 1.15 -12.77
C GLN A 91 0.52 2.63 -12.52
N VAL A 92 1.56 3.39 -12.19
CA VAL A 92 1.46 4.79 -11.77
C VAL A 92 2.14 5.66 -12.83
N ASN A 93 1.34 6.39 -13.60
CA ASN A 93 1.79 7.28 -14.67
C ASN A 93 2.25 8.64 -14.14
N MET A 94 1.63 9.13 -13.06
CA MET A 94 1.93 10.42 -12.45
C MET A 94 2.19 10.30 -10.93
N PRO A 95 3.34 9.70 -10.52
CA PRO A 95 3.72 9.52 -9.12
C PRO A 95 3.55 10.77 -8.24
N GLU A 96 3.94 11.95 -8.73
CA GLU A 96 3.88 13.21 -7.97
C GLU A 96 2.45 13.66 -7.62
N LEU A 97 1.42 13.11 -8.27
CA LEU A 97 0.00 13.36 -7.96
C LEU A 97 -0.72 12.13 -7.40
N ALA A 98 -0.03 11.01 -7.28
CA ALA A 98 -0.62 9.76 -6.84
C ALA A 98 -0.66 9.67 -5.30
N LEU A 99 -1.73 9.08 -4.77
CA LEU A 99 -1.91 8.82 -3.36
C LEU A 99 -2.45 7.39 -3.19
N LEU A 100 -1.80 6.61 -2.35
CA LEU A 100 -2.28 5.28 -1.96
C LEU A 100 -3.07 5.40 -0.68
N ARG A 101 -4.29 4.89 -0.67
CA ARG A 101 -5.15 4.79 0.50
C ARG A 101 -5.42 3.34 0.83
N PHE A 102 -5.16 2.98 2.07
CA PHE A 102 -5.54 1.72 2.69
C PHE A 102 -6.85 1.96 3.43
N VAL A 103 -7.85 1.12 3.20
CA VAL A 103 -9.11 1.12 3.95
C VAL A 103 -9.32 -0.28 4.49
N VAL A 104 -9.59 -0.41 5.78
CA VAL A 104 -9.92 -1.66 6.44
C VAL A 104 -11.40 -1.64 6.78
N LEU A 105 -12.10 -2.66 6.33
CA LEU A 105 -13.53 -2.83 6.45
C LEU A 105 -13.83 -4.19 7.07
N ASP A 106 -14.96 -4.29 7.74
CA ASP A 106 -15.56 -5.53 8.24
C ASP A 106 -16.58 -6.03 7.21
N ASP A 107 -16.40 -7.25 6.67
CA ASP A 107 -17.24 -7.84 5.62
C ASP A 107 -18.57 -8.33 6.22
N ASP A 108 -19.58 -7.46 6.17
CA ASP A 108 -20.84 -7.67 6.87
C ASP A 108 -21.98 -7.94 5.88
N TYR A 109 -22.99 -8.73 6.25
CA TYR A 109 -24.05 -9.13 5.30
C TYR A 109 -24.84 -7.94 4.72
N ILE A 110 -24.88 -6.81 5.44
CA ILE A 110 -25.58 -5.59 5.01
C ILE A 110 -24.67 -4.38 5.22
N GLY A 111 -23.84 -4.12 4.22
CA GLY A 111 -22.97 -2.94 4.18
C GLY A 111 -21.76 -3.11 5.08
N ASP A 112 -20.59 -2.94 4.50
CA ASP A 112 -19.33 -3.21 5.19
C ASP A 112 -19.01 -2.08 6.16
N ASP A 113 -18.65 -2.46 7.38
CA ASP A 113 -18.43 -1.51 8.46
C ASP A 113 -16.98 -1.00 8.45
N PHE A 114 -16.80 0.32 8.54
CA PHE A 114 -15.48 0.94 8.54
C PHE A 114 -14.72 0.66 9.85
N ILE A 115 -13.50 0.13 9.72
CA ILE A 115 -12.57 -0.08 10.85
C ILE A 115 -11.53 1.05 10.90
N GLY A 116 -10.83 1.30 9.79
CA GLY A 116 -9.74 2.26 9.77
C GLY A 116 -9.21 2.56 8.38
N GLN A 117 -8.44 3.64 8.26
CA GLN A 117 -7.80 4.03 7.00
C GLN A 117 -6.39 4.58 7.20
N TYR A 118 -5.62 4.61 6.12
CA TYR A 118 -4.41 5.40 6.04
C TYR A 118 -4.14 5.85 4.61
N SER A 119 -3.82 7.13 4.43
CA SER A 119 -3.55 7.73 3.12
C SER A 119 -2.13 8.26 3.07
N VAL A 120 -1.38 7.91 2.02
CA VAL A 120 0.01 8.33 1.83
C VAL A 120 0.27 8.72 0.39
N ALA A 121 0.87 9.90 0.21
CA ALA A 121 1.34 10.33 -1.10
C ALA A 121 2.38 9.33 -1.62
N PHE A 122 2.32 9.00 -2.91
CA PHE A 122 3.20 8.01 -3.52
C PHE A 122 4.68 8.31 -3.27
N GLU A 123 5.10 9.58 -3.40
CA GLU A 123 6.47 10.03 -3.16
C GLU A 123 6.94 9.86 -1.71
N CYS A 124 6.02 9.65 -0.77
CA CYS A 124 6.32 9.39 0.64
C CYS A 124 6.36 7.90 0.99
N LEU A 125 6.05 7.00 0.05
CA LEU A 125 6.10 5.56 0.28
C LEU A 125 7.55 5.10 0.45
N GLN A 126 7.80 4.36 1.53
CA GLN A 126 9.11 3.79 1.82
C GLN A 126 9.14 2.29 1.46
N PRO A 127 9.99 1.84 0.52
CA PRO A 127 10.11 0.42 0.16
C PRO A 127 10.50 -0.48 1.32
N GLY A 128 10.20 -1.77 1.19
CA GLY A 128 10.47 -2.82 2.19
C GLY A 128 9.27 -3.12 3.08
N TYR A 129 9.51 -3.82 4.19
CA TYR A 129 8.50 -4.14 5.19
C TYR A 129 8.18 -2.91 6.06
N ARG A 130 6.90 -2.57 6.20
CA ARG A 130 6.42 -1.37 6.89
C ARG A 130 5.17 -1.70 7.71
N ASN A 131 5.05 -1.02 8.86
CA ASN A 131 3.79 -0.90 9.57
C ASN A 131 3.09 0.38 9.14
N VAL A 132 1.83 0.25 8.74
CA VAL A 132 0.95 1.35 8.37
C VAL A 132 0.01 1.59 9.54
N PRO A 133 0.18 2.68 10.32
CA PRO A 133 -0.73 2.98 11.42
C PRO A 133 -2.11 3.34 10.87
N LEU A 134 -3.18 2.83 11.48
CA LEU A 134 -4.54 3.14 11.04
C LEU A 134 -5.11 4.35 11.78
N LEU A 135 -5.93 5.11 11.07
CA LEU A 135 -6.70 6.25 11.56
C LEU A 135 -8.19 5.90 11.51
N GLY A 136 -8.96 6.46 12.44
CA GLY A 136 -10.40 6.40 12.45
C GLY A 136 -11.02 7.24 11.31
N MET A 137 -12.34 7.24 11.25
CA MET A 137 -13.10 7.91 10.20
C MET A 137 -12.90 9.43 10.21
N ALA A 138 -12.73 10.01 11.41
CA ALA A 138 -12.44 11.44 11.59
C ALA A 138 -10.95 11.79 11.41
N GLY A 139 -10.09 10.79 11.15
CA GLY A 139 -8.64 10.96 11.01
C GLY A 139 -7.87 10.92 12.34
N ASP A 140 -8.54 10.58 13.44
CA ASP A 140 -7.93 10.35 14.75
C ASP A 140 -7.09 9.06 14.75
N PRO A 141 -5.92 9.02 15.41
CA PRO A 141 -5.11 7.81 15.47
C PRO A 141 -5.81 6.68 16.22
N LEU A 142 -5.86 5.48 15.63
CA LEU A 142 -6.29 4.26 16.33
C LEU A 142 -5.10 3.69 17.13
N PRO A 143 -5.16 3.66 18.48
CA PRO A 143 -4.03 3.24 19.30
C PRO A 143 -3.64 1.79 19.03
N HIS A 144 -2.36 1.55 18.74
CA HIS A 144 -1.78 0.23 18.53
C HIS A 144 -2.37 -0.57 17.34
N THR A 145 -3.17 0.06 16.48
CA THR A 145 -3.76 -0.57 15.30
C THR A 145 -2.92 -0.30 14.05
N SER A 146 -2.55 -1.35 13.32
CA SER A 146 -1.74 -1.19 12.10
C SER A 146 -1.90 -2.33 11.09
N LEU A 147 -1.56 -2.05 9.84
CA LEU A 147 -1.32 -3.08 8.82
C LEU A 147 0.19 -3.35 8.68
N PHE A 148 0.56 -4.61 8.57
CA PHE A 148 1.90 -5.00 8.16
C PHE A 148 1.93 -5.26 6.65
N VAL A 149 2.78 -4.52 5.93
CA VAL A 149 2.84 -4.55 4.47
C VAL A 149 4.27 -4.64 3.97
N HIS A 150 4.44 -5.10 2.73
CA HIS A 150 5.68 -4.95 1.99
C HIS A 150 5.47 -4.09 0.76
N VAL A 151 6.23 -3.00 0.65
CA VAL A 151 6.17 -2.03 -0.44
C VAL A 151 7.35 -2.25 -1.39
N ALA A 152 7.10 -2.35 -2.69
CA ALA A 152 8.13 -2.31 -3.72
C ALA A 152 7.74 -1.31 -4.81
N ILE A 153 8.70 -0.47 -5.21
CA ILE A 153 8.53 0.51 -6.26
C ILE A 153 9.63 0.27 -7.30
N THR A 154 9.23 0.11 -8.56
CA THR A 154 10.17 -0.10 -9.67
C THR A 154 9.85 0.84 -10.82
N ASN A 155 10.88 1.35 -11.49
CA ASN A 155 10.69 2.13 -12.71
C ASN A 155 10.38 1.16 -13.87
N ARG A 156 9.41 1.50 -14.73
CA ARG A 156 9.07 0.70 -15.94
C ARG A 156 10.28 0.40 -16.84
N ARG A 157 11.33 1.22 -16.77
CA ARG A 157 12.58 1.05 -17.53
C ARG A 157 13.69 0.34 -16.74
N GLY A 158 13.38 -0.66 -15.91
CA GLY A 158 14.36 -1.62 -15.36
C GLY A 158 15.60 -1.04 -14.68
N GLY A 159 15.57 0.22 -14.25
CA GLY A 159 16.75 1.01 -13.88
C GLY A 159 16.82 1.36 -12.39
N GLY A 160 16.22 0.54 -11.52
CA GLY A 160 16.50 0.64 -10.09
C GLY A 160 17.98 0.34 -9.88
N LYS A 161 18.74 1.28 -9.28
CA LYS A 161 20.11 0.99 -8.82
C LYS A 161 20.04 -0.28 -7.97
N ALA A 162 20.75 -1.32 -8.38
CA ALA A 162 20.85 -2.54 -7.60
C ALA A 162 21.34 -2.18 -6.19
N GLN A 163 20.50 -2.35 -5.18
CA GLN A 163 20.95 -2.41 -3.80
C GLN A 163 21.93 -3.58 -3.77
N ARG A 164 23.24 -3.29 -3.69
CA ARG A 164 24.27 -4.33 -3.55
C ARG A 164 23.94 -5.13 -2.30
N ARG A 165 23.31 -6.30 -2.47
CA ARG A 165 23.21 -7.33 -1.44
C ARG A 165 24.62 -7.90 -1.26
N GLY A 166 25.44 -7.21 -0.49
CA GLY A 166 26.73 -7.68 -0.07
C GLY A 166 26.56 -8.65 1.10
N LEU A 167 26.52 -9.95 0.81
CA LEU A 167 27.03 -11.00 1.70
C LEU A 167 27.57 -12.13 0.82
N SER A 168 28.81 -11.98 0.38
CA SER A 168 29.58 -13.11 -0.15
C SER A 168 29.92 -14.02 1.02
N VAL A 169 29.17 -15.11 1.17
CA VAL A 169 29.59 -16.20 2.06
C VAL A 169 30.84 -16.82 1.45
N ARG A 170 32.01 -16.45 1.99
CA ARG A 170 33.26 -17.16 1.71
C ARG A 170 33.07 -18.61 2.14
N ARG A 171 32.96 -19.52 1.16
CA ARG A 171 33.17 -20.95 1.40
C ARG A 171 34.58 -21.13 1.94
N VAL A 172 34.70 -21.43 3.23
CA VAL A 172 35.94 -21.91 3.82
C VAL A 172 36.16 -23.32 3.26
N GLY A 173 37.06 -23.43 2.28
CA GLY A 173 37.57 -24.70 1.82
C GLY A 173 38.37 -25.35 2.95
N ARG A 174 37.86 -26.45 3.51
CA ARG A 174 38.68 -27.40 4.27
C ARG A 174 39.63 -28.07 3.28
N ARG A 175 40.85 -27.56 3.17
CA ARG A 175 42.03 -28.34 2.74
C ARG A 175 42.69 -28.88 4.01
N GLY A 176 42.84 -30.20 4.07
CA GLY A 176 43.38 -30.94 5.21
C GLY A 176 44.89 -30.86 5.36
N ARG A 177 45.35 -31.52 6.43
CA ARG A 177 46.67 -32.09 6.79
C ARG A 177 46.45 -32.63 8.21
N GLU A 178 46.92 -33.78 8.66
CA GLU A 178 47.88 -34.81 8.24
C GLU A 178 47.43 -36.13 8.91
#